data_AF-A0A3N5VRU5-F1
#
_entry.id   AF-A0A3N5VRU5-F1
#
_cell.length_a   1.000
_cell.length_b   1.000
_cell.length_c   1.000
_cell.angle_alpha   90.00
_cell.angle_beta   90.00
_cell.angle_gamma   90.00
#
_symmetry.space_group_name_H-M   'P 1'
#
loop_
_entity.id
_entity.type
_entity.pdbx_description
1 polymer ?
#
loop_
_entity_poly.entity_id
_entity_poly.type
_entity_poly.pdbx_seq_one_letter_code
_entity_poly.pdbx_strand_id
1 'polypeptide(L)' 'ERQKNIRGAFAVFRERAVAEKSILLIDDVFTTGATVEECAKVLLKAGANRVDVLTLARAR' A
#
# COMPACT_ATOMS: atom_id res chain seq x y z
N GLU A 1 3.16 11.07 15.23
CA GLU A 1 1.93 11.66 14.65
C GLU A 1 1.47 11.02 13.33
N ARG A 2 2.32 10.73 12.34
CA ARG A 2 1.88 10.14 11.05
C ARG A 2 1.11 8.82 11.13
N GLN A 3 1.51 7.87 11.99
CA GLN A 3 0.90 6.53 12.02
C GLN A 3 -0.59 6.52 12.45
N LYS A 4 -1.03 7.49 13.28
CA LYS A 4 -2.43 7.56 13.72
C LYS A 4 -3.38 8.03 12.61
N ASN A 5 -2.90 8.83 11.66
CA ASN A 5 -3.72 9.40 10.59
C ASN A 5 -3.84 8.50 9.35
N ILE A 6 -3.00 7.46 9.24
CA ILE A 6 -2.95 6.60 8.04
C ILE A 6 -3.83 5.37 8.18
N ARG A 7 -4.04 4.85 9.39
CA ARG A 7 -4.86 3.65 9.61
C ARG A 7 -6.30 3.90 9.14
N GLY A 8 -6.79 3.08 8.21
CA GLY A 8 -8.13 3.24 7.63
C GLY A 8 -8.27 4.40 6.63
N ALA A 9 -7.17 5.05 6.23
CA ALA A 9 -7.22 6.12 5.23
C ALA A 9 -7.42 5.61 3.78
N PHE A 10 -7.20 4.31 3.54
CA PHE A 10 -7.25 3.70 2.21
C PHE A 10 -8.34 2.65 2.10
N ALA A 11 -8.96 2.57 0.91
CA ALA A 11 -9.98 1.59 0.57
C ALA A 11 -9.89 1.19 -0.91
N VAL A 12 -10.30 -0.04 -1.24
CA VAL A 12 -10.43 -0.52 -2.63
C VAL A 12 -11.89 -0.46 -3.04
N PHE A 13 -12.21 0.35 -4.05
CA PHE A 13 -13.58 0.52 -4.54
C PHE A 13 -14.03 -0.59 -5.49
N ARG A 14 -13.09 -1.26 -6.16
CA ARG A 14 -13.38 -2.34 -7.13
C ARG A 14 -12.49 -3.53 -6.86
N GLU A 15 -12.93 -4.41 -5.96
CA GLU A 15 -12.15 -5.60 -5.56
C GLU A 15 -11.76 -6.47 -6.76
N ARG A 16 -12.65 -6.67 -7.74
CA ARG A 16 -12.35 -7.40 -8.98
C ARG A 16 -11.20 -6.81 -9.80
N ALA A 17 -10.89 -5.52 -9.63
CA ALA A 17 -9.75 -4.90 -10.31
C ALA A 17 -8.41 -5.29 -9.68
N VAL A 18 -8.42 -5.79 -8.44
CA VAL A 18 -7.27 -6.09 -7.58
C VAL A 18 -7.11 -7.60 -7.33
N ALA A 19 -8.21 -8.34 -7.22
CA ALA A 19 -8.23 -9.76 -6.91
C ALA A 19 -7.34 -10.59 -7.85
N GLU A 20 -6.57 -11.52 -7.25
CA GLU A 20 -5.63 -12.46 -7.89
C GLU A 20 -4.45 -11.81 -8.62
N LYS A 21 -4.32 -10.47 -8.58
CA LYS A 21 -3.23 -9.75 -9.25
C LYS A 21 -1.99 -9.62 -8.38
N SER A 22 -0.84 -9.53 -9.05
CA SER A 22 0.39 -9.01 -8.45
C SER A 22 0.44 -7.50 -8.67
N ILE A 23 0.58 -6.72 -7.60
CA ILE A 23 0.52 -5.26 -7.64
C ILE A 23 1.86 -4.68 -7.21
N LEU A 24 2.37 -3.73 -8.00
CA LEU A 24 3.52 -2.91 -7.64
C LEU A 24 3.03 -1.53 -7.21
N LEU A 25 3.22 -1.19 -5.93
CA LEU A 25 3.05 0.17 -5.43
C LEU A 25 4.29 0.98 -5.77
N ILE A 26 4.09 2.17 -6.33
CA ILE A 26 5.17 3.11 -6.65
C ILE A 26 4.97 4.36 -5.80
N ASP A 27 6.01 4.75 -5.07
CA ASP A 27 6.05 5.96 -4.25
C ASP A 27 7.37 6.71 -4.48
N ASP A 28 7.45 7.98 -4.13
CA ASP A 28 8.69 8.76 -4.31
C ASP A 28 9.70 8.50 -3.17
N VAL A 29 9.27 8.61 -1.91
CA VAL A 29 10.13 8.53 -0.73
C VAL A 29 9.55 7.62 0.35
N PHE A 30 10.25 6.52 0.62
CA PHE A 30 9.97 5.66 1.76
C PHE A 30 10.51 6.29 3.05
N THR A 31 9.61 6.67 3.97
CA THR A 31 9.98 7.17 5.30
C THR A 31 9.80 6.07 6.36
N THR A 32 8.77 6.17 7.21
CA THR A 32 8.43 5.15 8.20
C THR A 32 7.74 3.93 7.60
N GLY A 33 7.39 3.97 6.31
CA GLY A 33 6.65 2.92 5.62
C GLY A 33 5.15 2.88 5.89
N ALA A 34 4.63 3.71 6.81
CA ALA A 34 3.23 3.65 7.25
C ALA A 34 2.21 3.77 6.09
N THR A 35 2.48 4.63 5.11
CA THR A 35 1.61 4.82 3.93
C THR A 35 1.52 3.56 3.10
N VAL A 36 2.68 3.04 2.66
CA VAL A 36 2.74 1.87 1.77
C VAL A 36 2.30 0.59 2.49
N GLU A 37 2.52 0.49 3.80
CA GLU A 37 2.05 -0.62 4.62
C GLU A 37 0.52 -0.69 4.67
N GLU A 38 -0.16 0.43 4.94
CA GLU A 38 -1.63 0.43 4.98
C GLU A 38 -2.23 0.23 3.58
N CYS A 39 -1.63 0.79 2.52
CA CYS A 39 -2.02 0.51 1.14
C CYS A 39 -1.90 -0.99 0.80
N ALA A 40 -0.75 -1.60 1.08
CA ALA A 40 -0.51 -3.01 0.81
C ALA A 40 -1.49 -3.91 1.57
N LYS A 41 -1.75 -3.60 2.83
CA LYS A 41 -2.73 -4.32 3.66
C LYS A 41 -4.14 -4.25 3.09
N VAL A 42 -4.59 -3.08 2.61
CA VAL A 42 -5.92 -2.93 2.00
C VAL A 42 -6.01 -3.71 0.68
N LEU A 43 -4.96 -3.70 -0.15
CA LEU A 43 -4.90 -4.46 -1.40
C LEU A 43 -4.89 -5.98 -1.18
N LEU A 44 -4.10 -6.47 -0.22
CA LEU A 44 -4.06 -7.88 0.15
C LEU A 44 -5.42 -8.34 0.70
N LYS A 45 -6.07 -7.52 1.54
CA LYS A 45 -7.44 -7.80 2.02
C LYS A 45 -8.47 -7.84 0.89
N ALA A 46 -8.26 -7.06 -0.17
CA ALA A 46 -9.09 -7.07 -1.38
C ALA A 46 -8.76 -8.23 -2.34
N GLY A 47 -7.88 -9.16 -1.95
CA GLY A 47 -7.59 -10.39 -2.69
C GLY A 47 -6.39 -10.30 -3.64
N ALA A 48 -5.53 -9.29 -3.54
CA ALA A 48 -4.27 -9.29 -4.29
C ALA A 48 -3.42 -10.52 -3.94
N ASN A 49 -2.82 -11.16 -4.94
CA ASN A 49 -1.92 -12.31 -4.74
C ASN A 49 -0.60 -11.90 -4.11
N ARG A 50 -0.09 -10.73 -4.49
CA ARG A 50 1.18 -10.17 -4.00
C ARG A 50 1.15 -8.66 -4.14
N VAL A 51 1.78 -7.97 -3.19
CA VAL A 51 2.01 -6.53 -3.26
C VAL A 51 3.48 -6.25 -2.99
N ASP A 52 4.16 -5.65 -3.95
CA ASP A 52 5.53 -5.14 -3.79
C ASP A 52 5.52 -3.61 -3.73
N VAL A 53 6.61 -3.04 -3.23
CA VAL A 53 6.78 -1.59 -3.16
C VAL A 53 8.10 -1.21 -3.82
N LEU A 54 8.03 -0.25 -4.75
CA LEU A 54 9.18 0.41 -5.35
C LEU A 54 9.15 1.89 -4.96
N THR A 55 10.25 2.38 -4.39
CA THR A 55 10.41 3.79 -4.03
C THR A 55 11.70 4.35 -4.58
N LEU A 56 11.69 5.61 -5.01
CA LEU A 56 12.88 6.27 -5.56
C LEU A 56 13.95 6.53 -4.48
N ALA A 57 13.53 6.90 -3.28
CA ALA A 57 14.44 7.18 -2.17
C ALA A 57 13.92 6.60 -0.85
N ARG A 58 14.84 6.38 0.10
CA ARG A 58 14.51 6.03 1.48
C ARG A 58 15.10 7.09 2.41
N ALA A 59 14.23 7.81 3.11
CA ALA A 59 14.66 8.72 4.17
C ALA A 59 14.86 7.92 5.47
N ARG A 60 15.94 8.21 6.19
CA ARG A 60 16.21 7.66 7.53
C ARG A 60 15.76 8.64 8.61
#